data_AF-A0A3Q2PH92-F1
#
_entry.id   AF-A0A3Q2PH92-F1
#
_cell.length_a   1.000
_cell.length_b   1.000
_cell.length_c   1.000
_cell.angle_alpha   90.00
_cell.angle_beta   90.00
_cell.angle_gamma   90.00
#
_symmetry.space_group_name_H-M   'P 1'
#
loop_
_entity.id
_entity.type
_entity.pdbx_description
1 polymer ?
#
loop_
_entity_poly.entity_id
_entity_poly.type
_entity_poly.pdbx_seq_one_letter_code
_entity_poly.pdbx_strand_id
1 'polypeptide(L)'
;DSCGLYKFARSKMAAPMSNVEEIHSRVILGEFGVKNVHTTDFPGNYPGFDDTWDMKRFQKNFRIDVVHLDENSMEFDMVGIDAAIANTFRRILLAEVPTMAIEKVFIYNNTSIVQDEVLAHRLGLIPIKADPRLFEFKNTAEESAEEEASEIDTIKLQLKIKCSRNPRASKDSSDPQELYLNHIYKLRKRTIKTLVSRKTVLSPS
;
A
#
# COMPACT_ATOMS: atom_id res chain seq x y z
N ASP A 1 -24.97 -1.85 -74.97
CA ASP A 1 -24.85 -2.33 -73.58
C ASP A 1 -24.35 -1.23 -72.66
N SER A 2 -25.16 -0.91 -71.65
CA SER A 2 -24.95 0.20 -70.72
C SER A 2 -24.16 -0.26 -69.49
N CYS A 3 -22.87 0.11 -69.42
CA CYS A 3 -22.06 -0.13 -68.23
C CYS A 3 -22.32 0.95 -67.16
N GLY A 4 -23.02 0.59 -66.09
CA GLY A 4 -23.39 1.51 -65.02
C GLY A 4 -22.22 1.81 -64.07
N LEU A 5 -21.86 3.09 -63.96
CA LEU A 5 -20.95 3.59 -62.92
C LEU A 5 -21.59 3.49 -61.53
N TYR A 6 -21.21 2.46 -60.76
CA TYR A 6 -21.54 2.38 -59.34
C TYR A 6 -20.80 3.46 -58.55
N LYS A 7 -21.45 4.60 -58.33
CA LYS A 7 -21.00 5.59 -57.35
C LYS A 7 -21.09 4.98 -55.95
N PHE A 8 -19.94 4.63 -55.38
CA PHE A 8 -19.85 4.19 -53.99
C PHE A 8 -20.18 5.37 -53.06
N ALA A 9 -21.44 5.44 -52.61
CA ALA A 9 -21.89 6.46 -51.69
C ALA A 9 -21.22 6.24 -50.33
N ARG A 10 -20.14 6.99 -50.06
CA ARG A 10 -19.42 6.97 -48.78
C ARG A 10 -20.35 7.53 -47.70
N SER A 11 -21.08 6.65 -47.03
CA SER A 11 -22.06 7.04 -46.01
C SER A 11 -21.36 7.83 -44.90
N LYS A 12 -21.87 9.02 -44.58
CA LYS A 12 -21.37 9.83 -43.47
C LYS A 12 -21.84 9.23 -42.13
N MET A 13 -21.19 8.16 -41.70
CA MET A 13 -21.23 7.74 -40.28
C MET A 13 -20.15 8.50 -39.51
N ALA A 14 -20.32 9.83 -39.42
CA ALA A 14 -19.64 10.64 -38.42
C ALA A 14 -20.67 10.93 -37.32
N ALA A 15 -20.38 10.49 -36.09
CA ALA A 15 -21.17 10.92 -34.94
C ALA A 15 -21.10 12.46 -34.83
N PRO A 16 -22.16 13.14 -34.37
CA PRO A 16 -22.10 14.58 -34.12
C PRO A 16 -20.99 14.86 -33.09
N MET A 17 -20.18 15.91 -33.30
CA MET A 17 -18.96 16.13 -32.51
C MET A 17 -19.21 16.26 -31.00
N SER A 18 -20.37 16.77 -30.60
CA SER A 18 -20.78 16.82 -29.17
C SER A 18 -20.85 15.43 -28.51
N ASN A 19 -21.24 14.40 -29.25
CA ASN A 19 -21.26 13.02 -28.75
C ASN A 19 -19.85 12.41 -28.69
N VAL A 20 -18.91 12.91 -29.49
CA VAL A 20 -17.50 12.48 -29.47
C VAL A 20 -16.79 13.05 -28.23
N GLU A 21 -16.98 14.33 -27.94
CA GLU A 21 -16.44 14.99 -26.75
C GLU A 21 -16.94 14.34 -25.44
N GLU A 22 -18.22 13.94 -25.40
CA GLU A 22 -18.79 13.25 -24.24
C GLU A 22 -18.17 11.86 -24.03
N ILE A 23 -17.98 11.09 -25.11
CA ILE A 23 -17.30 9.78 -25.06
C ILE A 23 -15.84 9.92 -24.61
N HIS A 24 -15.15 10.97 -25.07
CA HIS A 24 -13.73 11.20 -24.76
C HIS A 24 -13.49 11.73 -23.34
N SER A 25 -14.46 12.43 -22.73
CA SER A 25 -14.23 13.18 -21.47
C SER A 25 -15.01 12.69 -20.25
N ARG A 26 -16.03 11.83 -20.42
CA ARG A 26 -16.94 11.44 -19.32
C ARG A 26 -17.22 9.96 -19.28
N VAL A 27 -16.94 9.34 -18.13
CA VAL A 27 -17.49 8.04 -17.74
C VAL A 27 -18.94 8.25 -17.31
N ILE A 28 -19.89 7.53 -17.94
CA ILE A 28 -21.33 7.74 -17.69
C ILE A 28 -21.90 6.52 -16.96
N LEU A 29 -22.52 6.74 -15.80
CA LEU A 29 -23.24 5.70 -15.08
C LEU A 29 -24.71 5.66 -15.57
N GLY A 30 -25.13 4.52 -16.11
CA GLY A 30 -26.53 4.25 -16.47
C GLY A 30 -27.13 3.14 -15.60
N GLU A 31 -28.46 3.01 -15.66
CA GLU A 31 -29.25 2.05 -14.86
C GLU A 31 -28.74 0.60 -14.95
N PHE A 32 -28.34 0.16 -16.15
CA PHE A 32 -27.90 -1.22 -16.42
C PHE A 32 -26.37 -1.37 -16.55
N GLY A 33 -25.58 -0.32 -16.33
CA GLY A 33 -24.12 -0.39 -16.44
C GLY A 33 -23.43 0.94 -16.77
N VAL A 34 -22.10 0.91 -16.72
CA VAL A 34 -21.23 2.07 -16.97
C VAL A 34 -20.79 2.11 -18.43
N LYS A 35 -20.81 3.30 -19.04
CA LYS A 35 -20.35 3.59 -20.41
C LYS A 35 -19.05 4.39 -20.38
N ASN A 36 -18.29 4.33 -21.48
CA ASN A 36 -17.04 5.04 -21.68
C ASN A 36 -15.97 4.69 -20.62
N VAL A 37 -15.86 3.39 -20.27
CA VAL A 37 -14.93 2.88 -19.23
C VAL A 37 -13.47 2.77 -19.69
N HIS A 38 -13.19 3.02 -20.97
CA HIS A 38 -11.87 2.87 -21.56
C HIS A 38 -11.26 4.22 -21.91
N THR A 39 -9.99 4.39 -21.57
CA THR A 39 -9.10 5.44 -22.09
C THR A 39 -9.07 5.35 -23.63
N THR A 40 -9.37 6.45 -24.33
CA THR A 40 -9.49 6.51 -25.80
C THR A 40 -8.75 7.70 -26.43
N ASP A 41 -8.02 8.48 -25.65
CA ASP A 41 -7.19 9.62 -26.04
C ASP A 41 -5.85 9.19 -26.68
N PHE A 42 -5.95 8.30 -27.68
CA PHE A 42 -4.81 7.82 -28.46
C PHE A 42 -4.85 8.38 -29.89
N PRO A 43 -3.68 8.70 -30.48
CA PRO A 43 -3.61 9.35 -31.79
C PRO A 43 -4.23 8.46 -32.89
N GLY A 44 -5.19 9.04 -33.62
CA GLY A 44 -5.90 8.37 -34.72
C GLY A 44 -7.27 7.79 -34.35
N ASN A 45 -7.69 7.81 -33.08
CA ASN A 45 -9.03 7.33 -32.69
C ASN A 45 -10.16 8.24 -33.15
N TYR A 46 -9.97 9.56 -33.13
CA TYR A 46 -11.02 10.54 -33.43
C TYR A 46 -10.62 11.49 -34.57
N PRO A 47 -11.46 11.68 -35.61
CA PRO A 47 -11.15 12.57 -36.71
C PRO A 47 -11.25 14.04 -36.27
N GLY A 48 -10.13 14.77 -36.37
CA GLY A 48 -10.05 16.19 -36.02
C GLY A 48 -9.52 16.49 -34.61
N PHE A 49 -9.25 15.46 -33.81
CA PHE A 49 -8.52 15.58 -32.55
C PHE A 49 -7.04 15.24 -32.76
N ASP A 50 -6.16 15.97 -32.10
CA ASP A 50 -4.73 15.66 -32.03
C ASP A 50 -4.40 15.19 -30.62
N ASP A 51 -4.47 13.88 -30.42
CA ASP A 51 -4.12 13.21 -29.15
C ASP A 51 -2.71 12.62 -29.21
N THR A 52 -1.84 13.21 -30.03
CA THR A 52 -0.40 12.92 -30.00
C THR A 52 0.19 13.38 -28.67
N TRP A 53 1.10 12.58 -28.12
CA TRP A 53 1.76 12.90 -26.85
C TRP A 53 2.60 14.19 -26.95
N ASP A 54 2.20 15.22 -26.20
CA ASP A 54 2.97 16.45 -25.99
C ASP A 54 3.21 16.70 -24.49
N MET A 55 4.50 16.70 -24.12
CA MET A 55 4.96 17.00 -22.77
C MET A 55 4.53 18.40 -22.30
N LYS A 56 4.43 19.40 -23.20
CA LYS A 56 4.03 20.76 -22.82
C LYS A 56 2.53 20.83 -22.50
N ARG A 57 1.68 20.19 -23.30
CA ARG A 57 0.25 19.99 -23.01
C ARG A 57 0.06 19.27 -21.67
N PHE A 58 0.81 18.19 -21.41
CA PHE A 58 0.76 17.47 -20.13
C PHE A 58 1.16 18.39 -18.95
N GLN A 59 2.33 19.02 -19.00
CA GLN A 59 2.83 19.90 -17.93
C GLN A 59 1.90 21.09 -17.64
N LYS A 60 1.19 21.62 -18.64
CA LYS A 60 0.23 22.71 -18.47
C LYS A 60 -1.08 22.26 -17.79
N ASN A 61 -1.49 21.02 -18.02
CA ASN A 61 -2.78 20.50 -17.57
C ASN A 61 -2.69 19.73 -16.25
N PHE A 62 -1.52 19.13 -15.96
CA PHE A 62 -1.28 18.37 -14.75
C PHE A 62 -1.23 19.27 -13.51
N ARG A 63 -2.06 19.00 -12.51
CA ARG A 63 -2.00 19.64 -11.18
C ARG A 63 -2.33 18.65 -10.07
N ILE A 64 -1.84 18.98 -8.87
CA ILE A 64 -2.12 18.24 -7.64
C ILE A 64 -2.68 19.24 -6.63
N ASP A 65 -3.90 19.00 -6.16
CA ASP A 65 -4.60 19.85 -5.20
C ASP A 65 -4.73 19.05 -3.88
N VAL A 66 -4.02 19.45 -2.81
CA VAL A 66 -4.08 18.75 -1.51
C VAL A 66 -5.30 19.22 -0.74
N VAL A 67 -6.21 18.29 -0.44
CA VAL A 67 -7.49 18.55 0.21
C VAL A 67 -7.35 18.49 1.73
N HIS A 68 -6.66 17.47 2.26
CA HIS A 68 -6.54 17.25 3.70
C HIS A 68 -5.21 16.57 4.07
N LEU A 69 -4.69 16.88 5.26
CA LEU A 69 -3.39 16.38 5.76
C LEU A 69 -3.35 16.30 7.29
N ASP A 70 -3.27 15.07 7.81
CA ASP A 70 -3.05 14.72 9.23
C ASP A 70 -1.71 13.98 9.43
N GLU A 71 -1.40 13.62 10.68
CA GLU A 71 -0.22 12.80 11.03
C GLU A 71 -0.18 11.41 10.36
N ASN A 72 -1.34 10.80 10.07
CA ASN A 72 -1.46 9.43 9.55
C ASN A 72 -2.31 9.30 8.27
N SER A 73 -2.86 10.41 7.76
CA SER A 73 -3.79 10.44 6.61
C SER A 73 -3.50 11.64 5.72
N MET A 74 -3.60 11.45 4.40
CA MET A 74 -3.42 12.49 3.39
C MET A 74 -4.42 12.26 2.27
N GLU A 75 -5.10 13.32 1.85
CA GLU A 75 -6.09 13.31 0.76
C GLU A 75 -5.72 14.40 -0.25
N PHE A 76 -5.63 14.03 -1.52
CA PHE A 76 -5.23 14.92 -2.61
C PHE A 76 -5.85 14.49 -3.93
N ASP A 77 -6.20 15.46 -4.75
CA ASP A 77 -6.69 15.27 -6.10
C ASP A 77 -5.52 15.35 -7.10
N MET A 78 -5.46 14.42 -8.06
CA MET A 78 -4.58 14.51 -9.22
C MET A 78 -5.41 14.76 -10.46
N VAL A 79 -5.21 15.90 -11.13
CA VAL A 79 -5.95 16.28 -12.34
C VAL A 79 -5.03 16.27 -13.54
N GLY A 80 -5.49 15.73 -14.68
CA GLY A 80 -4.73 15.70 -15.93
C GLY A 80 -3.76 14.52 -16.07
N ILE A 81 -4.03 13.40 -15.40
CA ILE A 81 -3.26 12.15 -15.45
C ILE A 81 -4.14 10.97 -15.89
N ASP A 82 -3.58 10.02 -16.64
CA ASP A 82 -4.30 8.79 -17.01
C ASP A 82 -4.40 7.79 -15.84
N ALA A 83 -5.47 6.99 -15.87
CA ALA A 83 -5.79 5.96 -14.89
C ALA A 83 -4.70 4.89 -14.75
N ALA A 84 -3.93 4.57 -15.80
CA ALA A 84 -2.85 3.59 -15.71
C ALA A 84 -1.72 4.09 -14.81
N ILE A 85 -1.35 5.37 -14.87
CA ILE A 85 -0.29 5.95 -14.03
C ILE A 85 -0.78 6.10 -12.59
N ALA A 86 -2.02 6.57 -12.38
CA ALA A 86 -2.63 6.66 -11.05
C ALA A 86 -2.71 5.27 -10.36
N ASN A 87 -3.14 4.23 -11.09
CA ASN A 87 -3.16 2.86 -10.57
C ASN A 87 -1.74 2.29 -10.37
N THR A 88 -0.75 2.74 -11.13
CA THR A 88 0.67 2.38 -10.90
C THR A 88 1.15 2.94 -9.56
N PHE A 89 0.91 4.22 -9.24
CA PHE A 89 1.23 4.76 -7.92
C PHE A 89 0.50 4.02 -6.80
N ARG A 90 -0.79 3.68 -6.97
CA ARG A 90 -1.54 2.86 -6.01
C ARG A 90 -0.88 1.50 -5.77
N ARG A 91 -0.37 0.84 -6.80
CA ARG A 91 0.34 -0.45 -6.70
C ARG A 91 1.70 -0.29 -5.99
N ILE A 92 2.48 0.73 -6.36
CA ILE A 92 3.76 1.04 -5.74
C ILE A 92 3.58 1.30 -4.24
N LEU A 93 2.58 2.09 -3.83
CA LEU A 93 2.31 2.40 -2.42
C LEU A 93 1.84 1.19 -1.60
N LEU A 94 1.20 0.20 -2.22
CA LEU A 94 0.70 -1.00 -1.54
C LEU A 94 1.73 -2.13 -1.47
N ALA A 95 2.59 -2.27 -2.47
CA ALA A 95 3.57 -3.34 -2.57
C ALA A 95 5.01 -2.81 -2.47
N GLU A 96 5.41 -1.91 -3.38
CA GLU A 96 6.83 -1.60 -3.62
C GLU A 96 7.50 -0.68 -2.57
N VAL A 97 6.74 -0.06 -1.65
CA VAL A 97 7.32 0.74 -0.55
C VAL A 97 7.87 -0.19 0.55
N PRO A 98 9.19 -0.22 0.79
CA PRO A 98 9.78 -1.13 1.77
C PRO A 98 9.48 -0.65 3.21
N THR A 99 9.17 -1.59 4.11
CA THR A 99 8.81 -1.30 5.51
C THR A 99 9.50 -2.22 6.53
N MET A 100 9.55 -1.77 7.78
CA MET A 100 10.16 -2.49 8.91
C MET A 100 9.13 -3.40 9.59
N ALA A 101 9.35 -4.71 9.56
CA ALA A 101 8.51 -5.71 10.25
C ALA A 101 9.36 -6.78 10.96
N ILE A 102 8.72 -7.62 11.79
CA ILE A 102 9.38 -8.73 12.50
C ILE A 102 9.31 -9.99 11.63
N GLU A 103 10.46 -10.47 11.17
CA GLU A 103 10.53 -11.70 10.36
C GLU A 103 10.87 -12.95 11.19
N LYS A 104 11.97 -12.91 11.96
CA LYS A 104 12.39 -14.02 12.83
C LYS A 104 12.00 -13.76 14.29
N VAL A 105 11.48 -14.78 14.97
CA VAL A 105 11.10 -14.72 16.40
C VAL A 105 11.75 -15.90 17.14
N PHE A 106 12.70 -15.60 18.01
CA PHE A 106 13.35 -16.60 18.87
C PHE A 106 12.58 -16.72 20.20
N ILE A 107 11.99 -17.89 20.44
CA ILE A 107 11.15 -18.15 21.62
C ILE A 107 11.95 -18.90 22.69
N TYR A 108 12.24 -18.21 23.78
CA TYR A 108 12.87 -18.79 24.97
C TYR A 108 11.81 -19.05 26.05
N ASN A 109 11.25 -20.26 26.04
CA ASN A 109 10.26 -20.76 27.00
C ASN A 109 8.89 -20.01 26.99
N ASN A 110 8.01 -20.35 26.05
CA ASN A 110 6.60 -19.96 26.11
C ASN A 110 5.79 -20.97 26.94
N THR A 111 5.21 -20.50 28.05
CA THR A 111 4.25 -21.29 28.86
C THR A 111 2.83 -20.69 28.83
N SER A 112 2.52 -19.90 27.81
CA SER A 112 1.18 -19.34 27.61
C SER A 112 0.27 -20.32 26.85
N ILE A 113 -1.02 -19.99 26.79
CA ILE A 113 -2.03 -20.79 26.07
C ILE A 113 -1.94 -20.59 24.54
N VAL A 114 -1.28 -19.50 24.10
CA VAL A 114 -1.14 -19.17 22.67
C VAL A 114 0.03 -19.97 22.10
N GLN A 115 -0.20 -20.69 20.99
CA GLN A 115 0.85 -21.43 20.29
C GLN A 115 1.93 -20.51 19.74
N ASP A 116 3.15 -21.03 19.63
CA ASP A 116 4.34 -20.30 19.22
C ASP A 116 4.21 -19.70 17.82
N GLU A 117 3.63 -20.44 16.87
CA GLU A 117 3.41 -20.00 15.49
C GLU A 117 2.40 -18.86 15.42
N VAL A 118 1.32 -18.97 16.20
CA VAL A 118 0.27 -17.93 16.29
C VAL A 118 0.81 -16.68 16.97
N LEU A 119 1.67 -16.82 17.98
CA LEU A 119 2.33 -15.70 18.65
C LEU A 119 3.31 -15.01 17.70
N ALA A 120 4.16 -15.75 16.99
CA ALA A 120 5.13 -15.22 16.03
C ALA A 120 4.42 -14.49 14.87
N HIS A 121 3.40 -15.09 14.26
CA HIS A 121 2.62 -14.46 13.20
C HIS A 121 1.96 -13.15 13.66
N ARG A 122 1.40 -13.12 14.89
CA ARG A 122 0.83 -11.90 15.46
C ARG A 122 1.88 -10.83 15.75
N LEU A 123 3.13 -11.20 16.05
CA LEU A 123 4.24 -10.24 16.23
C LEU A 123 4.70 -9.68 14.87
N GLY A 124 4.73 -10.49 13.81
CA GLY A 124 5.08 -10.05 12.45
C GLY A 124 4.18 -8.94 11.90
N LEU A 125 2.88 -8.99 12.21
CA LEU A 125 1.89 -7.99 11.78
C LEU A 125 1.92 -6.66 12.56
N ILE A 126 2.86 -6.46 13.50
CA ILE A 126 2.90 -5.25 14.32
C ILE A 126 3.84 -4.22 13.67
N PRO A 127 3.33 -3.05 13.25
CA PRO A 127 4.14 -2.05 12.55
C PRO A 127 5.19 -1.45 13.49
N ILE A 128 6.46 -1.51 13.09
CA ILE A 128 7.57 -0.91 13.83
C ILE A 128 7.78 0.53 13.35
N LYS A 129 7.78 1.49 14.29
CA LYS A 129 8.18 2.88 13.98
C LYS A 129 9.71 3.00 13.92
N ALA A 130 10.29 2.51 12.84
CA ALA A 130 11.67 2.72 12.43
C ALA A 130 11.69 3.22 10.97
N ASP A 131 12.53 4.21 10.67
CA ASP A 131 12.61 4.80 9.33
C ASP A 131 13.31 3.83 8.36
N PRO A 132 12.63 3.31 7.32
CA PRO A 132 13.24 2.39 6.38
C PRO A 132 14.38 3.01 5.55
N ARG A 133 14.55 4.33 5.50
CA ARG A 133 15.58 4.92 4.61
C ARG A 133 16.99 4.88 5.15
N LEU A 134 17.18 4.68 6.45
CA LEU A 134 18.53 4.58 7.00
C LEU A 134 19.16 3.20 6.70
N PHE A 135 18.35 2.25 6.22
CA PHE A 135 18.36 0.80 6.42
C PHE A 135 18.69 0.05 5.05
N GLU A 136 19.68 -0.87 4.95
CA GLU A 136 20.24 -1.56 3.72
C GLU A 136 19.98 -3.10 3.60
N PHE A 137 19.26 -3.60 2.59
CA PHE A 137 18.76 -5.00 2.52
C PHE A 137 19.74 -6.13 2.91
N LYS A 138 19.25 -7.12 3.68
CA LYS A 138 20.03 -8.30 4.06
C LYS A 138 20.33 -9.19 2.84
N ASN A 139 21.59 -9.56 2.66
CA ASN A 139 22.03 -10.44 1.58
C ASN A 139 21.54 -11.89 1.82
N THR A 140 20.63 -12.38 0.97
CA THR A 140 20.17 -13.79 0.97
C THR A 140 21.29 -14.80 0.71
N ALA A 141 22.40 -14.36 0.08
CA ALA A 141 23.54 -15.21 -0.22
C ALA A 141 24.36 -15.63 1.02
N GLU A 142 24.20 -14.94 2.15
CA GLU A 142 24.97 -15.16 3.39
C GLU A 142 24.23 -16.01 4.42
N GLU A 143 23.03 -16.54 4.09
CA GLU A 143 22.18 -17.34 4.99
C GLU A 143 22.81 -18.67 5.47
N SER A 144 23.94 -19.08 4.88
CA SER A 144 24.72 -20.25 5.30
C SER A 144 25.80 -19.95 6.35
N ALA A 145 26.05 -18.66 6.65
CA ALA A 145 26.92 -18.24 7.74
C ALA A 145 26.10 -17.89 8.99
N GLU A 146 26.52 -18.47 10.12
CA GLU A 146 25.87 -18.47 11.42
C GLU A 146 25.35 -17.09 11.88
N GLU A 147 24.03 -16.92 11.94
CA GLU A 147 23.18 -16.06 12.80
C GLU A 147 23.62 -14.64 13.25
N GLU A 148 24.72 -14.08 12.77
CA GLU A 148 25.20 -12.74 13.11
C GLU A 148 24.45 -11.68 12.30
N ALA A 149 23.17 -11.52 12.66
CA ALA A 149 22.38 -10.33 12.40
C ALA A 149 23.20 -9.08 12.79
N SER A 150 23.68 -8.38 11.76
CA SER A 150 24.62 -7.29 11.82
C SER A 150 24.00 -6.05 12.45
N GLU A 151 24.84 -5.19 13.03
CA GLU A 151 24.37 -3.90 13.53
C GLU A 151 23.73 -3.07 12.43
N ILE A 152 24.17 -3.28 11.17
CA ILE A 152 23.68 -2.63 9.95
C ILE A 152 22.59 -3.38 9.20
N ASP A 153 21.97 -4.43 9.77
CA ASP A 153 20.85 -5.11 9.10
C ASP A 153 19.61 -5.43 9.97
N THR A 154 19.73 -5.47 11.30
CA THR A 154 18.65 -6.05 12.11
C THR A 154 18.33 -5.24 13.36
N ILE A 155 17.03 -4.98 13.57
CA ILE A 155 16.54 -4.52 14.88
C ILE A 155 16.25 -5.72 15.79
N LYS A 156 17.10 -5.94 16.80
CA LYS A 156 16.87 -6.94 17.84
C LYS A 156 15.90 -6.40 18.90
N LEU A 157 14.73 -7.03 19.03
CA LEU A 157 13.68 -6.69 20.00
C LEU A 157 13.53 -7.81 21.04
N GLN A 158 13.58 -7.49 22.34
CA GLN A 158 13.40 -8.48 23.41
C GLN A 158 12.04 -8.33 24.10
N LEU A 159 11.25 -9.41 24.11
CA LEU A 159 10.01 -9.51 24.89
C LEU A 159 10.22 -10.42 26.10
N LYS A 160 10.00 -9.89 27.32
CA LYS A 160 10.08 -10.67 28.56
C LYS A 160 8.94 -10.27 29.50
N ILE A 161 7.98 -11.17 29.68
CA ILE A 161 6.78 -10.96 30.51
C ILE A 161 6.70 -12.11 31.52
N LYS A 162 6.27 -11.81 32.74
CA LYS A 162 5.84 -12.81 33.72
C LYS A 162 4.50 -12.36 34.29
N CYS A 163 3.47 -13.20 34.14
CA CYS A 163 2.21 -13.02 34.83
C CYS A 163 2.38 -13.48 36.30
N SER A 164 1.80 -12.74 37.24
CA SER A 164 1.81 -13.10 38.65
C SER A 164 0.51 -12.70 39.34
N ARG A 165 0.06 -13.51 40.29
CA ARG A 165 -1.12 -13.18 41.12
C ARG A 165 -0.81 -11.94 41.96
N ASN A 166 -1.73 -10.99 42.00
CA ASN A 166 -1.61 -9.76 42.78
C ASN A 166 -1.85 -10.06 44.27
N PRO A 167 -0.88 -9.82 45.18
CA PRO A 167 -1.07 -10.02 46.61
C PRO A 167 -1.96 -8.95 47.27
N ARG A 168 -2.29 -7.87 46.56
CA ARG A 168 -3.13 -6.76 47.04
C ARG A 168 -4.57 -6.79 46.51
N ALA A 169 -4.95 -7.82 45.76
CA ALA A 169 -6.32 -7.98 45.31
C ALA A 169 -7.27 -8.14 46.51
N SER A 170 -8.46 -7.54 46.46
CA SER A 170 -9.53 -7.82 47.40
C SER A 170 -9.96 -9.29 47.30
N LYS A 171 -10.51 -9.83 48.39
CA LYS A 171 -10.90 -11.25 48.45
C LYS A 171 -12.13 -11.56 47.60
N ASP A 172 -12.92 -10.53 47.30
CA ASP A 172 -14.23 -10.66 46.66
C ASP A 172 -14.21 -10.20 45.18
N SER A 173 -13.08 -9.68 44.68
CA SER A 173 -12.96 -9.27 43.27
C SER A 173 -12.85 -10.48 42.34
N SER A 174 -13.70 -10.47 41.31
CA SER A 174 -13.67 -11.46 40.21
C SER A 174 -12.95 -10.93 38.96
N ASP A 175 -12.53 -9.66 38.93
CA ASP A 175 -11.87 -9.05 37.77
C ASP A 175 -10.42 -9.56 37.62
N PRO A 176 -10.06 -10.19 36.49
CA PRO A 176 -8.68 -10.56 36.18
C PRO A 176 -7.68 -9.40 36.25
N GLN A 177 -8.11 -8.14 36.04
CA GLN A 177 -7.23 -6.96 36.15
C GLN A 177 -6.81 -6.65 37.58
N GLU A 178 -7.68 -6.93 38.56
CA GLU A 178 -7.33 -6.78 39.98
C GLU A 178 -6.55 -7.99 40.47
N LEU A 179 -6.95 -9.20 40.06
CA LEU A 179 -6.39 -10.47 40.51
C LEU A 179 -4.98 -10.78 39.96
N TYR A 180 -4.64 -10.33 38.74
CA TYR A 180 -3.41 -10.73 38.05
C TYR A 180 -2.64 -9.57 37.43
N LEU A 181 -1.37 -9.46 37.81
CA LEU A 181 -0.41 -8.54 37.21
C LEU A 181 0.09 -9.09 35.87
N ASN A 182 0.10 -8.25 34.83
CA ASN A 182 0.57 -8.57 33.47
C ASN A 182 -0.18 -9.71 32.75
N HIS A 183 -1.42 -10.03 33.14
CA HIS A 183 -2.24 -11.06 32.46
C HIS A 183 -2.62 -10.68 31.01
N ILE A 184 -2.81 -9.38 30.73
CA ILE A 184 -2.91 -8.84 29.37
C ILE A 184 -1.60 -8.14 29.02
N TYR A 185 -0.96 -8.57 27.93
CA TYR A 185 0.15 -7.84 27.32
C TYR A 185 -0.35 -6.87 26.25
N LYS A 186 0.22 -5.66 26.23
CA LYS A 186 0.05 -4.65 25.17
C LYS A 186 1.43 -4.07 24.86
N LEU A 187 1.81 -3.97 23.58
CA LEU A 187 3.02 -3.22 23.23
C LEU A 187 2.85 -1.77 23.66
N ARG A 188 3.90 -1.25 24.31
CA ARG A 188 4.03 0.16 24.68
C ARG A 188 5.37 0.65 24.16
N LYS A 189 5.43 1.92 23.72
CA LYS A 189 6.63 2.57 23.14
C LYS A 189 7.91 2.46 23.99
N ARG A 190 7.79 2.18 25.30
CA ARG A 190 8.91 2.04 26.26
C ARG A 190 9.35 0.60 26.56
N THR A 191 8.63 -0.43 26.10
CA THR A 191 8.98 -1.84 26.38
C THR A 191 10.06 -2.36 25.43
N ILE A 192 10.21 -1.72 24.26
CA ILE A 192 11.26 -2.01 23.29
C ILE A 192 12.59 -1.46 23.83
N LYS A 193 13.48 -2.36 24.26
CA LYS A 193 14.90 -2.08 24.43
C LYS A 193 15.62 -2.39 23.12
N THR A 194 15.83 -1.36 22.30
CA THR A 194 16.73 -1.45 21.15
C THR A 194 18.16 -1.57 21.67
N LEU A 195 18.76 -2.78 21.60
CA LEU A 195 20.11 -3.00 22.17
C LEU A 195 21.23 -2.45 21.29
N VAL A 196 21.04 -2.44 19.97
CA VAL A 196 21.85 -1.70 18.99
C VAL A 196 20.90 -1.12 17.95
N SER A 197 21.18 0.10 17.47
CA SER A 197 20.34 0.81 16.51
C SER A 197 21.19 1.32 15.35
N ARG A 198 20.94 0.82 14.13
CA ARG A 198 20.96 1.49 12.81
C ARG A 198 20.86 0.44 11.68
N LYS A 199 19.75 0.32 10.91
CA LYS A 199 19.51 -0.60 9.74
C LYS A 199 18.86 -1.99 10.07
N THR A 200 18.14 -2.80 9.22
CA THR A 200 17.69 -2.78 7.78
C THR A 200 16.19 -3.11 7.50
N VAL A 201 15.61 -2.62 6.36
CA VAL A 201 14.24 -2.82 5.84
C VAL A 201 14.03 -4.15 5.13
N LEU A 202 12.78 -4.60 5.05
CA LEU A 202 12.35 -5.68 4.16
C LEU A 202 12.01 -5.16 2.76
N SER A 203 12.49 -5.89 1.74
CA SER A 203 12.13 -5.69 0.34
C SER A 203 10.78 -6.34 0.04
N PRO A 204 9.94 -5.73 -0.80
CA PRO A 204 8.69 -6.35 -1.22
C PRO A 204 8.91 -7.39 -2.32
N SER A 205 8.10 -8.44 -2.25
CA SER A 205 8.04 -9.59 -3.17
C SER A 205 7.21 -9.32 -4.42
#